data_AF-A0A7S1W9P6-F1
#
_entry.id   AF-A0A7S1W9P6-F1
#
_cell.length_a   1.000
_cell.length_b   1.000
_cell.length_c   1.000
_cell.angle_alpha   90.00
_cell.angle_beta   90.00
_cell.angle_gamma   90.00
#
_symmetry.space_group_name_H-M   'P 1'
#
loop_
_entity.id
_entity.type
_entity.pdbx_description
1 polymer ?
#
loop_
_entity_poly.entity_id
_entity_poly.type
_entity_poly.pdbx_seq_one_letter_code
_entity_poly.pdbx_strand_id
1 'polypeptide(L)'
;LWRFRVLRSEDRLRARMVTESGEFLMHAQVSLEDRRVSFFLYDPRDDRGLYDPSAPAFVLGYEEARTEWRLVQEHCDRCRLAPAHLSCARAGRRQQLAYARHFRERVGEGVCNCMEAVVPGIYADHTAVTWCPMLGRADLGSMLGGAGGEVQ
;
A
#
# COMPACT_ATOMS: atom_id res chain seq x y z
N LEU A 1 4.69 1.76 -23.12
CA LEU A 1 4.03 1.24 -21.91
C LEU A 1 5.09 0.51 -21.09
N TRP A 2 5.27 0.84 -19.81
CA TRP A 2 6.22 0.14 -18.96
C TRP A 2 5.64 -1.22 -18.55
N ARG A 3 6.42 -2.30 -18.66
CA ARG A 3 6.00 -3.66 -18.29
C ARG A 3 6.89 -4.18 -17.18
N PHE A 4 6.27 -4.77 -16.18
CA PHE A 4 6.94 -5.32 -15.01
C PHE A 4 6.56 -6.79 -14.86
N ARG A 5 7.46 -7.59 -14.30
CA ARG A 5 7.23 -9.00 -13.97
C ARG A 5 7.29 -9.19 -12.47
N VAL A 6 6.38 -10.00 -11.93
CA VAL A 6 6.38 -10.38 -10.51
C VAL A 6 6.79 -11.85 -10.41
N LEU A 7 7.95 -12.09 -9.82
CA LEU A 7 8.47 -13.42 -9.52
C LEU A 7 8.08 -13.78 -8.09
N ARG A 8 7.32 -14.86 -7.89
CA ARG A 8 6.90 -15.33 -6.57
C ARG A 8 7.76 -16.52 -6.15
N SER A 9 8.06 -16.60 -4.85
CA SER A 9 8.64 -17.82 -4.27
C SER A 9 7.61 -18.96 -4.28
N GLU A 10 8.11 -20.19 -4.15
CA GLU A 10 7.27 -21.39 -4.11
C GLU A 10 6.28 -21.36 -2.94
N ASP A 11 6.73 -20.91 -1.77
CA ASP A 11 5.90 -20.72 -0.57
C ASP A 11 4.91 -19.56 -0.67
N ARG A 12 5.00 -18.74 -1.72
CA ARG A 12 4.22 -17.51 -1.95
C ARG A 12 4.33 -16.46 -0.85
N LEU A 13 5.28 -16.59 0.06
CA LEU A 13 5.53 -15.62 1.14
C LEU A 13 6.47 -14.50 0.70
N ARG A 14 7.11 -14.64 -0.46
CA ARG A 14 8.03 -13.65 -1.02
C ARG A 14 7.70 -13.37 -2.48
N ALA A 15 7.88 -12.12 -2.87
CA ALA A 15 7.81 -11.73 -4.27
C ALA A 15 8.94 -10.74 -4.62
N ARG A 16 9.32 -10.72 -5.88
CA ARG A 16 10.25 -9.74 -6.45
C ARG A 16 9.59 -9.14 -7.68
N MET A 17 9.55 -7.83 -7.75
CA MET A 17 9.17 -7.09 -8.94
C MET A 17 10.44 -6.72 -9.70
N VAL A 18 10.46 -7.07 -10.99
CA VAL A 18 11.57 -6.81 -11.89
C VAL A 18 11.07 -6.16 -13.17
N THR A 19 11.95 -5.44 -13.86
CA THR A 19 11.68 -4.94 -15.21
C THR A 19 11.59 -6.10 -16.21
N GLU A 20 11.19 -5.80 -17.45
CA GLU A 20 11.24 -6.77 -18.55
C GLU A 20 12.68 -7.25 -18.82
N SER A 21 13.69 -6.38 -18.68
CA SER A 21 15.13 -6.73 -18.77
C SER A 21 15.63 -7.55 -17.58
N GLY A 22 14.85 -7.68 -16.50
CA GLY A 22 15.19 -8.46 -15.31
C GLY A 22 15.89 -7.65 -14.20
N GLU A 23 15.94 -6.32 -14.33
CA GLU A 23 16.47 -5.44 -13.30
C GLU A 23 15.52 -5.41 -12.09
N PHE A 24 16.09 -5.46 -10.90
CA PHE A 24 15.33 -5.44 -9.65
C PHE A 24 14.72 -4.06 -9.39
N LEU A 25 13.45 -4.05 -8.96
CA LEU A 25 12.72 -2.83 -8.58
C LEU A 25 12.29 -2.85 -7.12
N MET A 26 11.73 -3.98 -6.66
CA MET A 26 11.13 -4.07 -5.33
C MET A 26 11.05 -5.53 -4.88
N HIS A 27 11.26 -5.75 -3.59
CA HIS A 27 11.05 -7.02 -2.90
C HIS A 27 9.83 -6.89 -1.99
N ALA A 28 9.00 -7.93 -1.91
CA ALA A 28 7.89 -8.01 -0.97
C ALA A 28 7.97 -9.28 -0.13
N GLN A 29 7.63 -9.17 1.15
CA GLN A 29 7.56 -10.27 2.11
C GLN A 29 6.23 -10.25 2.86
N VAL A 30 5.55 -11.39 2.90
CA VAL A 30 4.27 -11.56 3.59
C VAL A 30 4.51 -12.09 5.00
N SER A 31 3.93 -11.42 5.99
CA SER A 31 3.78 -11.92 7.36
C SER A 31 2.31 -12.25 7.59
N LEU A 32 2.00 -13.54 7.70
CA LEU A 32 0.63 -14.01 7.91
C LEU A 32 0.15 -13.73 9.34
N GLU A 33 1.06 -13.86 10.32
CA GLU A 33 0.79 -13.59 11.74
C GLU A 33 0.44 -12.12 11.96
N ASP A 34 1.24 -11.21 11.39
CA ASP A 34 1.01 -9.77 11.49
C ASP A 34 -0.07 -9.24 10.53
N ARG A 35 -0.61 -10.10 9.65
CA ARG A 35 -1.55 -9.72 8.57
C ARG A 35 -1.05 -8.54 7.72
N ARG A 36 0.22 -8.59 7.30
CA ARG A 36 0.84 -7.53 6.49
C ARG A 36 1.75 -8.05 5.39
N VAL A 37 1.97 -7.21 4.39
CA VAL A 37 3.00 -7.37 3.37
C VAL A 37 3.97 -6.21 3.47
N SER A 38 5.24 -6.49 3.69
CA SER A 38 6.32 -5.51 3.75
C SER A 38 6.98 -5.38 2.39
N PHE A 39 7.21 -4.16 1.92
CA PHE A 39 7.87 -3.87 0.64
C PHE A 39 9.21 -3.17 0.88
N PHE A 40 10.25 -3.63 0.19
CA PHE A 40 11.63 -3.17 0.30
C PHE A 40 12.14 -2.73 -1.08
N LEU A 41 12.86 -1.61 -1.13
CA LEU A 41 13.44 -1.08 -2.37
C LEU A 41 14.85 -1.62 -2.67
N TYR A 42 15.40 -2.41 -1.76
CA TYR A 42 16.70 -3.06 -1.90
C TYR A 42 16.54 -4.56 -1.99
N ASP A 43 17.39 -5.20 -2.79
CA ASP A 43 17.35 -6.65 -2.97
C ASP A 43 18.02 -7.33 -1.77
N PRO A 44 17.35 -8.25 -1.05
CA PRO A 44 17.98 -9.01 0.02
C PRO A 44 19.14 -9.89 -0.45
N ARG A 45 19.33 -10.07 -1.77
CA ARG A 45 20.43 -10.80 -2.37
C ARG A 45 21.65 -9.93 -2.68
N ASP A 46 21.52 -8.61 -2.58
CA ASP A 46 22.60 -7.67 -2.83
C ASP A 46 23.54 -7.62 -1.60
N ASP A 47 24.84 -7.65 -1.85
CA ASP A 47 25.89 -7.72 -0.81
C ASP A 47 26.30 -6.34 -0.28
N ARG A 48 25.78 -5.27 -0.88
CA ARG A 48 26.06 -3.87 -0.52
C ARG A 48 25.59 -3.45 0.87
N GLY A 49 24.85 -4.30 1.58
CA GLY A 49 24.36 -4.03 2.94
C GLY A 49 23.29 -2.94 3.05
N LEU A 50 22.64 -2.58 1.94
CA LEU A 50 21.56 -1.58 1.94
C LEU A 50 20.19 -2.15 2.35
N TYR A 51 20.05 -3.48 2.31
CA TYR A 51 18.83 -4.16 2.72
C TYR A 51 18.73 -4.24 4.25
N ASP A 52 17.68 -3.66 4.81
CA ASP A 52 17.32 -3.79 6.22
C ASP A 52 15.93 -4.43 6.35
N PRO A 53 15.82 -5.67 6.90
CA PRO A 53 14.54 -6.34 7.07
C PRO A 53 13.62 -5.66 8.09
N SER A 54 14.15 -4.78 8.94
CA SER A 54 13.40 -4.05 9.96
C SER A 54 12.81 -2.72 9.48
N ALA A 55 13.23 -2.25 8.29
CA ALA A 55 12.85 -0.94 7.75
C ALA A 55 12.24 -1.05 6.34
N PRO A 56 11.02 -1.60 6.19
CA PRO A 56 10.33 -1.62 4.91
C PRO A 56 9.96 -0.21 4.42
N ALA A 57 10.11 0.03 3.12
CA ALA A 57 9.70 1.29 2.51
C ALA A 57 8.17 1.50 2.58
N PHE A 58 7.42 0.42 2.36
CA PHE A 58 5.95 0.41 2.42
C PHE A 58 5.44 -0.82 3.17
N VAL A 59 4.25 -0.68 3.75
CA VAL A 59 3.54 -1.79 4.40
C VAL A 59 2.11 -1.81 3.89
N LEU A 60 1.67 -2.96 3.39
CA LEU A 60 0.28 -3.23 3.04
C LEU A 60 -0.35 -4.09 4.14
N GLY A 61 -1.16 -3.47 4.98
CA GLY A 61 -1.96 -4.19 5.98
C GLY A 61 -3.26 -4.70 5.37
N TYR A 62 -3.75 -5.83 5.86
CA TYR A 62 -5.06 -6.36 5.48
C TYR A 62 -5.81 -6.88 6.70
N GLU A 63 -7.13 -6.86 6.62
CA GLU A 63 -7.99 -7.40 7.67
C GLU A 63 -8.09 -8.94 7.60
N GLU A 64 -8.70 -9.55 8.62
CA GLU A 64 -8.83 -11.01 8.72
C GLU A 64 -9.60 -11.64 7.54
N ALA A 65 -10.70 -11.01 7.11
CA ALA A 65 -11.46 -11.44 5.94
C ALA A 65 -10.72 -11.21 4.61
N ARG A 66 -9.58 -10.50 4.65
CA ARG A 66 -8.77 -10.09 3.50
C ARG A 66 -9.59 -9.36 2.46
N THR A 67 -10.61 -8.61 2.87
CA THR A 67 -11.43 -7.83 1.93
C THR A 67 -10.98 -6.41 1.75
N GLU A 68 -10.32 -5.85 2.78
CA GLU A 68 -9.73 -4.52 2.76
C GLU A 68 -8.21 -4.56 2.87
N TRP A 69 -7.58 -3.61 2.18
CA TRP A 69 -6.14 -3.47 2.07
C TRP A 69 -5.75 -2.00 2.22
N ARG A 70 -4.77 -1.71 3.09
CA ARG A 70 -4.27 -0.36 3.34
C ARG A 70 -2.78 -0.30 3.10
N LEU A 71 -2.36 0.41 2.05
CA LEU A 71 -0.95 0.65 1.75
C LEU A 71 -0.50 1.92 2.45
N VAL A 72 0.53 1.82 3.28
CA VAL A 72 1.11 2.95 4.00
C VAL A 72 2.61 3.03 3.78
N GLN A 73 3.14 4.25 3.82
CA GLN A 73 4.58 4.51 3.83
C GLN A 73 5.08 4.61 5.27
N GLU A 74 6.21 3.98 5.56
CA GLU A 74 6.81 4.05 6.90
C GLU A 74 7.29 5.47 7.24
N HIS A 75 7.95 6.12 6.28
CA HIS A 75 8.44 7.49 6.42
C HIS A 75 7.55 8.45 5.64
N CYS A 76 6.70 9.19 6.33
CA CYS A 76 5.86 10.20 5.71
C CYS A 76 6.69 11.38 5.16
N ASP A 77 6.44 11.77 3.91
CA ASP A 77 7.19 12.84 3.23
C ASP A 77 7.11 14.18 3.97
N ARG A 78 5.95 14.46 4.60
CA ARG A 78 5.74 15.66 5.41
C ARG A 78 6.42 15.58 6.78
N CYS A 79 6.38 14.42 7.43
CA CYS A 79 6.83 14.27 8.81
C CYS A 79 8.29 13.85 8.93
N ARG A 80 8.98 13.48 7.83
CA ARG A 80 10.36 12.97 7.87
C ARG A 80 11.37 13.94 8.50
N LEU A 81 11.11 15.25 8.41
CA LEU A 81 11.95 16.30 9.02
C LEU A 81 11.36 16.83 10.34
N ALA A 82 10.20 16.35 10.75
CA ALA A 82 9.56 16.79 11.98
C ALA A 82 10.14 16.03 13.18
N PRO A 83 10.24 16.66 14.36
CA PRO A 83 10.55 15.96 15.60
C PRO A 83 9.60 14.76 15.82
N ALA A 84 10.10 13.67 16.41
CA ALA A 84 9.32 12.44 16.58
C ALA A 84 7.97 12.65 17.31
N HIS A 85 7.87 13.63 18.22
CA HIS A 85 6.61 13.96 18.91
C HIS A 85 5.56 14.65 18.04
N LEU A 86 5.94 15.15 16.86
CA LEU A 86 5.07 15.81 15.89
C LEU A 86 4.91 14.98 14.60
N SER A 87 5.47 13.77 14.55
CA SER A 87 5.35 12.89 13.40
C SER A 87 4.07 12.07 13.46
N CYS A 88 3.47 11.80 12.30
CA CYS A 88 2.30 10.92 12.23
C CYS A 88 2.61 9.53 12.80
N ALA A 89 3.85 9.05 12.62
CA ALA A 89 4.29 7.72 13.07
C ALA A 89 4.12 7.53 14.58
N ARG A 90 4.46 8.54 15.40
CA ARG A 90 4.28 8.44 16.86
C ARG A 90 2.81 8.48 17.28
N ALA A 91 1.95 9.12 16.49
CA ALA A 91 0.50 9.08 16.70
C ALA A 91 -0.13 7.73 16.30
N GLY A 92 0.69 6.71 15.98
CA GLY A 92 0.22 5.40 15.49
C GLY A 92 -0.37 5.48 14.08
N ARG A 93 -0.13 6.58 13.36
CA ARG A 93 -0.67 6.81 12.02
C ARG A 93 0.46 6.88 11.00
N ARG A 94 0.17 6.55 9.75
CA ARG A 94 1.15 6.59 8.65
C ARG A 94 0.55 7.30 7.44
N GLN A 95 1.40 7.77 6.54
CA GLN A 95 0.94 8.31 5.26
C GLN A 95 0.31 7.18 4.46
N GLN A 96 -0.96 7.35 4.08
CA GLN A 96 -1.66 6.35 3.27
C GLN A 96 -1.36 6.61 1.80
N LEU A 97 -1.00 5.56 1.07
CA LEU A 97 -0.69 5.62 -0.35
C LEU A 97 -1.81 5.03 -1.21
N ALA A 98 -2.54 4.07 -0.65
CA ALA A 98 -3.71 3.49 -1.29
C ALA A 98 -4.60 2.81 -0.25
N TYR A 99 -5.89 2.79 -0.54
CA TYR A 99 -6.85 1.86 0.06
C TYR A 99 -7.47 1.04 -1.07
N ALA A 100 -7.66 -0.26 -0.86
CA ALA A 100 -8.42 -1.09 -1.76
C ALA A 100 -9.38 -1.98 -0.98
N ARG A 101 -10.58 -2.17 -1.52
CA ARG A 101 -11.51 -3.21 -1.07
C ARG A 101 -11.96 -4.06 -2.25
N HIS A 102 -12.23 -5.32 -2.00
CA HIS A 102 -12.88 -6.19 -2.97
C HIS A 102 -14.13 -6.83 -2.37
N PHE A 103 -15.10 -7.09 -3.23
CA PHE A 103 -16.37 -7.67 -2.83
C PHE A 103 -16.95 -8.47 -3.99
N ARG A 104 -18.00 -9.25 -3.71
CA ARG A 104 -18.74 -9.98 -4.73
C ARG A 104 -20.09 -9.34 -4.90
N GLU A 105 -20.47 -9.11 -6.14
CA GLU A 105 -21.75 -8.52 -6.51
C GLU A 105 -22.48 -9.44 -7.49
N ARG A 106 -23.80 -9.56 -7.33
CA ARG A 106 -24.63 -10.30 -8.29
C ARG A 106 -25.01 -9.37 -9.43
N VAL A 107 -24.70 -9.78 -10.66
CA VAL A 107 -25.06 -9.06 -11.88
C VAL A 107 -25.91 -9.99 -12.73
N GLY A 108 -27.22 -9.81 -12.70
CA GLY A 108 -28.18 -10.77 -13.24
C GLY A 108 -28.08 -12.12 -12.51
N GLU A 109 -27.80 -13.19 -13.25
CA GLU A 109 -27.61 -14.55 -12.71
C GLU A 109 -26.15 -14.88 -12.36
N GLY A 110 -25.20 -13.98 -12.67
CA GLY A 110 -23.77 -14.18 -12.45
C GLY A 110 -23.25 -13.61 -11.14
N VAL A 111 -22.04 -14.03 -10.74
CA VAL A 111 -21.26 -13.43 -9.65
C VAL A 111 -20.05 -12.70 -10.23
N CYS A 112 -19.97 -11.40 -9.99
CA CYS A 112 -18.83 -10.56 -10.34
C CYS A 112 -17.92 -10.37 -9.12
N ASN A 113 -16.60 -10.44 -9.31
CA ASN A 113 -15.64 -10.02 -8.27
C ASN A 113 -15.24 -8.57 -8.57
N CYS A 114 -15.68 -7.65 -7.72
CA CYS A 114 -15.44 -6.23 -7.86
C CYS A 114 -14.27 -5.82 -6.96
N MET A 115 -13.50 -4.83 -7.41
CA MET A 115 -12.45 -4.20 -6.62
C MET A 115 -12.57 -2.69 -6.78
N GLU A 116 -12.58 -1.99 -5.65
CA GLU A 116 -12.52 -0.54 -5.58
C GLU A 116 -11.19 -0.14 -4.96
N ALA A 117 -10.52 0.83 -5.57
CA ALA A 117 -9.27 1.35 -5.08
C ALA A 117 -9.32 2.88 -5.05
N VAL A 118 -8.84 3.44 -3.95
CA VAL A 118 -8.64 4.88 -3.76
C VAL A 118 -7.16 5.14 -3.61
N VAL A 119 -6.65 6.01 -4.46
CA VAL A 119 -5.29 6.54 -4.38
C VAL A 119 -5.37 8.05 -4.21
N PRO A 120 -4.44 8.67 -3.46
CA PRO A 120 -4.33 10.12 -3.43
C PRO A 120 -4.20 10.68 -4.86
N GLY A 121 -4.79 11.86 -5.09
CA GLY A 121 -4.68 12.55 -6.36
C GLY A 121 -3.23 12.90 -6.71
N ILE A 122 -3.03 13.34 -7.95
CA ILE A 122 -1.75 13.86 -8.44
C ILE A 122 -1.96 15.35 -8.73
N TYR A 123 -1.06 16.20 -8.26
CA TYR A 123 -1.07 17.63 -8.54
C TYR A 123 -0.69 17.91 -10.01
N ALA A 124 -0.90 19.15 -10.47
CA ALA A 124 -0.57 19.55 -11.85
C ALA A 124 0.93 19.43 -12.17
N ASP A 125 1.79 19.44 -11.16
CA ASP A 125 3.24 19.25 -11.27
C ASP A 125 3.67 17.76 -11.27
N HIS A 126 2.71 16.84 -11.39
CA HIS A 126 2.90 15.40 -11.36
C HIS A 126 3.37 14.83 -10.01
N THR A 127 3.32 15.60 -8.93
CA THR A 127 3.60 15.09 -7.58
C THR A 127 2.36 14.48 -6.94
N ALA A 128 2.55 13.40 -6.17
CA ALA A 128 1.44 12.76 -5.45
C ALA A 128 0.99 13.62 -4.26
N VAL A 129 -0.33 13.71 -4.05
CA VAL A 129 -0.89 14.37 -2.87
C VAL A 129 -0.46 13.62 -1.61
N THR A 130 0.24 14.30 -0.71
CA THR A 130 0.63 13.72 0.58
C THR A 130 -0.60 13.49 1.46
N TRP A 131 -0.99 12.23 1.64
CA TRP A 131 -2.13 11.85 2.47
C TRP A 131 -1.71 11.56 3.92
N CYS A 132 -1.34 12.61 4.65
CA CYS A 132 -0.90 12.53 6.04
C CYS A 132 -2.02 12.95 7.00
N PRO A 133 -2.35 12.16 8.04
CA PRO A 133 -3.37 12.54 9.02
C PRO A 133 -3.06 13.81 9.82
N MET A 134 -1.80 14.18 9.96
CA MET A 134 -1.39 15.46 10.58
C MET A 134 -1.79 16.69 9.75
N LEU A 135 -2.15 16.50 8.48
CA LEU A 135 -2.71 17.54 7.61
C LEU A 135 -4.25 17.59 7.67
N GLY A 136 -4.87 16.91 8.63
CA GLY A 136 -6.33 16.83 8.75
C GLY A 136 -6.98 15.92 7.71
N ARG A 137 -6.20 15.07 7.01
CA ARG A 137 -6.73 14.10 6.04
C ARG A 137 -7.37 12.92 6.78
N ALA A 138 -8.59 12.55 6.37
CA ALA A 138 -9.30 11.38 6.87
C ALA A 138 -8.66 10.06 6.36
N ASP A 139 -9.14 8.91 6.81
CA ASP A 139 -8.73 7.60 6.28
C ASP A 139 -9.15 7.47 4.81
N LEU A 140 -8.28 6.95 3.92
CA LEU A 140 -8.64 6.79 2.50
C LEU A 140 -9.86 5.87 2.32
N GLY A 141 -10.06 4.88 3.19
CA GLY A 141 -11.21 3.97 3.14
C GLY A 141 -12.54 4.68 3.38
N SER A 142 -12.56 5.77 4.15
CA SER A 142 -13.77 6.56 4.37
C SER A 142 -14.31 7.23 3.11
N MET A 143 -13.46 7.43 2.09
CA MET A 143 -13.85 8.05 0.82
C MET A 143 -14.81 7.18 0.02
N LEU A 144 -14.83 5.85 0.24
CA LEU A 144 -15.76 4.93 -0.42
C LEU A 144 -17.11 4.82 0.30
N GLY A 145 -17.22 5.32 1.53
CA GLY A 145 -18.44 5.24 2.34
C GLY A 145 -19.49 6.34 2.07
N GLY A 146 -19.21 7.28 1.16
CA GLY A 146 -20.05 8.46 0.92
C GLY A 146 -21.11 8.34 -0.18
N ALA A 147 -21.14 7.23 -0.94
CA ALA A 147 -22.01 7.09 -2.13
C ALA A 147 -23.19 6.12 -1.93
N GLY A 148 -23.62 5.91 -0.68
CA GLY A 148 -24.78 5.07 -0.31
C GLY A 148 -26.02 5.85 0.09
N GLY A 149 -26.17 7.09 -0.37
CA GLY A 149 -27.42 7.83 -0.21
C GLY A 149 -28.49 7.19 -1.08
N GLU A 150 -29.38 6.41 -0.45
CA GLU A 150 -30.63 5.93 -1.03
C GLU A 150 -31.36 7.11 -1.68
N VAL A 151 -31.59 7.01 -2.98
CA VAL A 151 -32.63 7.80 -3.64
C VAL A 151 -33.95 7.21 -3.15
N GLN A 152 -34.59 7.90 -2.21
CA GLN A 152 -36.03 7.73 -1.93
C GLN A 152 -36.84 8.43 -3.02
#